data_AF-A0A7K5T425-F1
#
_entry.id   AF-A0A7K5T425-F1
#
_cell.length_a   1.000
_cell.length_b   1.000
_cell.length_c   1.000
_cell.angle_alpha   90.00
_cell.angle_beta   90.00
_cell.angle_gamma   90.00
#
_symmetry.space_group_name_H-M   'P 1'
#
loop_
_entity.id
_entity.type
_entity.pdbx_description
1 polymer ?
#
loop_
_entity_poly.entity_id
_entity_poly.type
_entity_poly.pdbx_seq_one_letter_code
_entity_poly.pdbx_strand_id
1 'polypeptide(L)'
;MLEFQTPELLRMPLQELCLHTKLLAPINCSVVDFLMKAPDPPPALIVKNALQMLKTIDAMDPWEDLTELGYHLTELPVEPHLGKMVLCAVVLKCLDPVLTIACALACQDPFVLPTLASQKRAAMLCRKRFTAGTFSDHMVLLRAFQAWQKARSDGWERAFCEKNFLSQATMEIIVGMRTQLLGQLRASGFVRARGGADIRDVNANSENWAVVKAALVAGMYPNLVHVNRESLVLTAPKEKKVRFHPTSVLSQPQYKKIPPVNGQTAAVQALPTDWLIYDEMTRAHRIANIRCCSVVTPITVALFCGPARLPSNALQASSSCQGDRVSSDSSDSEMEDRTTSNVSLLKLDEWLHLKLDSEV
;
A
#
# COMPACT_ATOMS: atom_id res chain seq x y z
N MET A 1 -10.96 35.60 -8.81
CA MET A 1 -10.15 34.84 -7.85
C MET A 1 -10.97 34.68 -6.58
N LEU A 2 -10.86 33.55 -5.87
CA LEU A 2 -11.43 33.46 -4.52
C LEU A 2 -10.76 34.52 -3.63
N GLU A 3 -11.53 35.16 -2.76
CA GLU A 3 -11.04 36.21 -1.85
C GLU A 3 -10.11 35.63 -0.77
N PHE A 4 -10.38 34.39 -0.36
CA PHE A 4 -9.56 33.63 0.59
C PHE A 4 -9.30 32.21 0.07
N GLN A 5 -8.21 31.60 0.54
CA GLN A 5 -7.94 30.20 0.29
C GLN A 5 -8.93 29.32 1.05
N THR A 6 -9.40 28.25 0.43
CA THR A 6 -10.26 27.25 1.09
C THR A 6 -9.56 26.67 2.33
N PRO A 7 -10.26 26.51 3.48
CA PRO A 7 -9.70 25.91 4.68
C PRO A 7 -9.12 24.50 4.46
N GLU A 8 -8.08 24.14 5.22
CA GLU A 8 -7.44 22.81 5.15
C GLU A 8 -8.38 21.67 5.52
N LEU A 9 -9.28 21.91 6.50
CA LEU A 9 -10.32 20.97 6.91
C LEU A 9 -11.21 20.49 5.75
N LEU A 10 -11.33 21.31 4.68
CA LEU A 10 -12.12 20.98 3.49
C LEU A 10 -11.28 20.39 2.34
N ARG A 11 -9.96 20.33 2.48
CA ARG A 11 -9.01 19.95 1.42
C ARG A 11 -8.16 18.73 1.74
N MET A 12 -7.92 18.46 3.01
CA MET A 12 -7.03 17.39 3.45
C MET A 12 -7.79 16.09 3.79
N PRO A 13 -7.12 14.92 3.70
CA PRO A 13 -7.64 13.68 4.26
C PRO A 13 -7.95 13.85 5.76
N LEU A 14 -9.05 13.25 6.24
CA LEU A 14 -9.57 13.48 7.59
C LEU A 14 -9.28 12.33 8.57
N GLN A 15 -8.54 11.30 8.17
CA GLN A 15 -8.32 10.09 8.97
C GLN A 15 -7.61 10.40 10.29
N GLU A 16 -6.49 11.11 10.24
CA GLU A 16 -5.76 11.55 11.44
C GLU A 16 -6.63 12.45 12.32
N LEU A 17 -7.32 13.42 11.72
CA LEU A 17 -8.23 14.30 12.44
C LEU A 17 -9.36 13.52 13.14
N CYS A 18 -9.91 12.48 12.50
CA CYS A 18 -10.97 11.66 13.09
C CYS A 18 -10.46 10.88 14.30
N LEU A 19 -9.22 10.36 14.27
CA LEU A 19 -8.62 9.70 15.44
C LEU A 19 -8.48 10.69 16.62
N HIS A 20 -7.90 11.86 16.38
CA HIS A 20 -7.76 12.89 17.43
C HIS A 20 -9.10 13.43 17.91
N THR A 21 -10.07 13.58 17.01
CA THR A 21 -11.42 14.00 17.38
C THR A 21 -12.04 12.99 18.34
N LYS A 22 -11.86 11.69 18.11
CA LYS A 22 -12.40 10.67 19.02
C LYS A 22 -11.77 10.74 20.42
N LEU A 23 -10.48 11.09 20.54
CA LEU A 23 -9.82 11.29 21.84
C LEU A 23 -10.37 12.49 22.62
N LEU A 24 -10.79 13.54 21.91
CA LEU A 24 -11.14 14.83 22.52
C LEU A 24 -12.65 15.06 22.64
N ALA A 25 -13.45 14.42 21.80
CA ALA A 25 -14.89 14.59 21.77
C ALA A 25 -15.53 14.08 23.08
N PRO A 26 -16.61 14.72 23.57
CA PRO A 26 -17.38 14.19 24.68
C PRO A 26 -17.88 12.77 24.39
N ILE A 27 -17.97 11.92 25.42
CA ILE A 27 -18.33 10.49 25.32
C ILE A 27 -19.61 10.27 24.48
N ASN A 28 -20.59 11.17 24.60
CA ASN A 28 -21.89 11.06 23.91
C ASN A 28 -21.95 11.83 22.58
N CYS A 29 -20.81 12.20 21.99
CA CYS A 29 -20.73 12.96 20.75
C CYS A 29 -19.98 12.14 19.70
N SER A 30 -20.64 11.84 18.58
CA SER A 30 -19.97 11.18 17.45
C SER A 30 -18.90 12.11 16.84
N VAL A 31 -17.93 11.51 16.14
CA VAL A 31 -16.89 12.29 15.42
C VAL A 31 -17.53 13.20 14.37
N VAL A 32 -18.55 12.72 13.68
CA VAL A 32 -19.30 13.50 12.69
C VAL A 32 -19.96 14.71 13.36
N ASP A 33 -20.73 14.49 14.43
CA ASP A 33 -21.45 15.57 15.12
C ASP A 33 -20.50 16.59 15.75
N PHE A 34 -19.32 16.16 16.17
CA PHE A 34 -18.28 17.04 16.67
C PHE A 34 -17.74 17.95 15.56
N LEU A 35 -17.34 17.37 14.41
CA LEU A 35 -16.78 18.13 13.29
C LEU A 35 -17.80 19.03 12.60
N MET A 36 -19.11 18.72 12.68
CA MET A 36 -20.17 19.61 12.19
C MET A 36 -20.26 20.93 12.96
N LYS A 37 -19.62 21.05 14.13
CA LYS A 37 -19.58 22.28 14.93
C LYS A 37 -18.44 23.23 14.53
N ALA A 38 -17.58 22.84 13.60
CA ALA A 38 -16.53 23.72 13.08
C ALA A 38 -17.13 24.93 12.34
N PRO A 39 -16.40 26.07 12.26
CA PRO A 39 -16.87 27.25 11.51
C PRO A 39 -17.24 26.93 10.05
N ASP A 40 -16.38 26.14 9.39
CA ASP A 40 -16.60 25.59 8.05
C ASP A 40 -16.54 24.05 8.13
N PRO A 41 -17.67 23.37 8.36
CA PRO A 41 -17.67 21.92 8.59
C PRO A 41 -17.37 21.14 7.30
N PRO A 42 -16.61 20.03 7.38
CA PRO A 42 -16.37 19.18 6.22
C PRO A 42 -17.67 18.45 5.82
N PRO A 43 -17.83 18.04 4.54
CA PRO A 43 -19.00 17.26 4.16
C PRO A 43 -19.06 15.94 4.95
N ALA A 44 -20.22 15.63 5.54
CA ALA A 44 -20.39 14.46 6.40
C ALA A 44 -20.00 13.13 5.72
N LEU A 45 -20.19 13.02 4.40
CA LEU A 45 -19.77 11.85 3.62
C LEU A 45 -18.25 11.64 3.67
N ILE A 46 -17.46 12.73 3.65
CA ILE A 46 -15.99 12.65 3.70
C ILE A 46 -15.53 12.18 5.08
N VAL A 47 -16.16 12.67 6.15
CA VAL A 47 -15.90 12.21 7.52
C VAL A 47 -16.25 10.72 7.65
N LYS A 48 -17.43 10.30 7.16
CA LYS A 48 -17.84 8.88 7.19
C LYS A 48 -16.89 7.98 6.40
N ASN A 49 -16.37 8.44 5.25
CA ASN A 49 -15.38 7.69 4.49
C ASN A 49 -14.05 7.56 5.25
N ALA A 50 -13.61 8.61 5.96
CA ALA A 50 -12.42 8.57 6.80
C ALA A 50 -12.60 7.58 7.98
N LEU A 51 -13.73 7.63 8.67
CA LEU A 51 -14.07 6.67 9.73
C LEU A 51 -14.12 5.24 9.20
N GLN A 52 -14.72 5.01 8.03
CA GLN A 52 -14.75 3.70 7.41
C GLN A 52 -13.34 3.18 7.09
N MET A 53 -12.43 4.05 6.61
CA MET A 53 -11.04 3.68 6.39
C MET A 53 -10.33 3.30 7.70
N LEU A 54 -10.54 4.06 8.78
CA LEU A 54 -9.98 3.76 10.10
C LEU A 54 -10.48 2.42 10.64
N LYS A 55 -11.75 2.09 10.42
CA LYS A 55 -12.31 0.76 10.74
C LYS A 55 -11.68 -0.34 9.90
N THR A 56 -11.51 -0.11 8.59
CA THR A 56 -10.88 -1.07 7.67
C THR A 56 -9.42 -1.38 8.04
N ILE A 57 -8.69 -0.44 8.63
CA ILE A 57 -7.32 -0.67 9.11
C ILE A 57 -7.26 -1.13 10.59
N ASP A 58 -8.39 -1.41 11.22
CA ASP A 58 -8.54 -1.80 12.63
C ASP A 58 -8.04 -0.74 13.63
N ALA A 59 -7.97 0.54 13.24
CA ALA A 59 -7.64 1.65 14.14
C ALA A 59 -8.86 2.06 14.99
N MET A 60 -10.06 1.83 14.47
CA MET A 60 -11.31 1.97 15.20
C MET A 60 -12.11 0.68 15.09
N ASP A 61 -12.91 0.40 16.10
CA ASP A 61 -13.86 -0.70 16.07
C ASP A 61 -15.17 -0.31 15.35
N PRO A 62 -16.13 -1.25 15.16
CA PRO A 62 -17.40 -0.94 14.51
C PRO A 62 -18.21 0.19 15.18
N TRP A 63 -18.02 0.41 16.48
CA TRP A 63 -18.71 1.43 17.30
C TRP A 63 -17.99 2.78 17.33
N GLU A 64 -16.92 2.95 16.54
CA GLU A 64 -16.10 4.17 16.48
C GLU A 64 -15.30 4.42 17.77
N ASP A 65 -15.01 3.38 18.55
CA ASP A 65 -14.04 3.45 19.63
C ASP A 65 -12.64 3.11 19.14
N LEU A 66 -11.63 3.76 19.73
CA LEU A 66 -10.24 3.51 19.39
C LEU A 66 -9.81 2.14 19.88
N THR A 67 -9.19 1.37 19.00
CA THR A 67 -8.48 0.14 19.38
C THR A 67 -7.11 0.49 19.95
N GLU A 68 -6.41 -0.49 20.55
CA GLU A 68 -5.01 -0.32 20.97
C GLU A 68 -4.11 0.14 19.82
N LEU A 69 -4.35 -0.39 18.61
CA LEU A 69 -3.67 0.09 17.40
C LEU A 69 -4.02 1.56 17.15
N GLY A 70 -5.29 1.93 17.21
CA GLY A 70 -5.76 3.31 17.05
C GLY A 70 -5.06 4.30 17.99
N TYR A 71 -4.94 3.96 19.27
CA TYR A 71 -4.21 4.77 20.25
C TYR A 71 -2.75 4.99 19.83
N HIS A 72 -2.02 3.92 19.48
CA HIS A 72 -0.63 4.06 19.03
C HIS A 72 -0.51 4.87 17.73
N LEU A 73 -1.47 4.76 16.80
CA LEU A 73 -1.46 5.55 15.58
C LEU A 73 -1.64 7.04 15.85
N THR A 74 -2.33 7.44 16.92
CA THR A 74 -2.47 8.86 17.29
C THR A 74 -1.17 9.50 17.79
N GLU A 75 -0.16 8.69 18.16
CA GLU A 75 1.15 9.18 18.64
C GLU A 75 2.17 9.33 17.50
N LEU A 76 1.88 8.76 16.32
CA LEU A 76 2.80 8.77 15.19
C LEU A 76 2.55 9.97 14.27
N PRO A 77 3.60 10.74 13.89
CA PRO A 77 3.46 11.95 13.08
C PRO A 77 3.38 11.63 11.58
N VAL A 78 2.51 10.69 11.20
CA VAL A 78 2.25 10.24 9.83
C VAL A 78 0.80 9.80 9.70
N GLU A 79 0.32 9.69 8.46
CA GLU A 79 -1.03 9.17 8.23
C GLU A 79 -1.22 7.77 8.86
N PRO A 80 -2.41 7.46 9.40
CA PRO A 80 -2.64 6.23 10.17
C PRO A 80 -2.25 4.93 9.45
N HIS A 81 -2.44 4.88 8.13
CA HIS A 81 -2.11 3.72 7.32
C HIS A 81 -0.57 3.51 7.18
N LEU A 82 0.20 4.60 7.09
CA LEU A 82 1.67 4.57 7.14
C LEU A 82 2.17 4.25 8.56
N GLY A 83 1.50 4.75 9.60
CA GLY A 83 1.77 4.35 10.98
C GLY A 83 1.60 2.83 11.17
N LYS A 84 0.50 2.26 10.66
CA LYS A 84 0.25 0.81 10.69
C LYS A 84 1.35 0.04 9.94
N MET A 85 1.76 0.54 8.77
CA MET A 85 2.88 -0.02 8.01
C MET A 85 4.15 -0.16 8.86
N VAL A 86 4.50 0.92 9.58
CA VAL A 86 5.72 1.00 10.38
C VAL A 86 5.63 0.12 11.62
N LEU A 87 4.47 0.09 12.31
CA LEU A 87 4.25 -0.80 13.44
C LEU A 87 4.32 -2.29 13.02
N CYS A 88 3.73 -2.64 11.87
CA CYS A 88 3.88 -3.99 11.30
C CYS A 88 5.34 -4.31 10.98
N ALA A 89 6.13 -3.35 10.51
CA ALA A 89 7.56 -3.56 10.23
C ALA A 89 8.39 -3.83 11.49
N VAL A 90 8.02 -3.26 12.63
CA VAL A 90 8.64 -3.59 13.93
C VAL A 90 8.41 -5.07 14.25
N VAL A 91 7.16 -5.54 14.14
CA VAL A 91 6.79 -6.94 14.41
C VAL A 91 7.48 -7.90 13.44
N LEU A 92 7.55 -7.52 12.16
CA LEU A 92 8.19 -8.31 11.10
C LEU A 92 9.73 -8.18 11.09
N LYS A 93 10.28 -7.33 11.96
CA LYS A 93 11.72 -7.06 12.09
C LYS A 93 12.37 -6.54 10.81
N CYS A 94 11.67 -5.69 10.07
CA CYS A 94 12.14 -5.08 8.82
C CYS A 94 12.03 -3.54 8.84
N LEU A 95 12.30 -2.92 10.00
CA LEU A 95 11.95 -1.53 10.27
C LEU A 95 12.65 -0.51 9.36
N ASP A 96 13.97 -0.58 9.18
CA ASP A 96 14.76 0.45 8.48
C ASP A 96 14.31 0.74 7.04
N PRO A 97 14.10 -0.27 6.17
CA PRO A 97 13.61 -0.03 4.81
C PRO A 97 12.18 0.50 4.83
N VAL A 98 11.30 -0.03 5.68
CA VAL A 98 9.90 0.42 5.77
C VAL A 98 9.81 1.84 6.31
N LEU A 99 10.62 2.20 7.29
CA LEU A 99 10.72 3.54 7.84
C LEU A 99 11.14 4.55 6.74
N THR A 100 12.08 4.17 5.88
CA THR A 100 12.47 4.99 4.72
C THR A 100 11.30 5.17 3.76
N ILE A 101 10.63 4.07 3.41
CA ILE A 101 9.53 4.09 2.46
C ILE A 101 8.37 4.92 3.02
N ALA A 102 7.93 4.67 4.25
CA ALA A 102 6.84 5.41 4.89
C ALA A 102 7.12 6.92 4.95
N CYS A 103 8.34 7.34 5.32
CA CYS A 103 8.70 8.76 5.31
C CYS A 103 8.77 9.36 3.89
N ALA A 104 9.15 8.57 2.88
CA ALA A 104 9.11 9.02 1.49
C ALA A 104 7.68 9.17 0.96
N LEU A 105 6.75 8.30 1.36
CA LEU A 105 5.33 8.36 1.02
C LEU A 105 4.61 9.51 1.76
N ALA A 106 4.93 9.74 3.03
CA ALA A 106 4.37 10.85 3.82
C ALA A 106 4.88 12.23 3.37
N CYS A 107 5.91 12.27 2.52
CA CYS A 107 6.44 13.48 1.91
C CYS A 107 5.98 13.55 0.44
N GLN A 108 6.68 14.35 -0.37
CA GLN A 108 6.50 14.39 -1.81
C GLN A 108 7.47 13.41 -2.50
N ASP A 109 7.10 12.89 -3.68
CA ASP A 109 8.01 12.09 -4.53
C ASP A 109 9.34 12.85 -4.72
N PRO A 110 10.49 12.27 -4.27
CA PRO A 110 11.79 12.94 -4.34
C PRO A 110 12.31 13.08 -5.79
N PHE A 111 11.71 12.38 -6.76
CA PHE A 111 12.07 12.50 -8.16
C PHE A 111 11.47 13.76 -8.79
N VAL A 112 12.33 14.64 -9.27
CA VAL A 112 11.95 15.87 -9.97
C VAL A 112 11.61 15.53 -11.43
N LEU A 113 10.44 15.96 -11.87
CA LEU A 113 10.06 15.88 -13.28
C LEU A 113 10.70 17.03 -14.05
N PRO A 114 11.61 16.77 -15.00
CA PRO A 114 12.25 17.84 -15.75
C PRO A 114 11.23 18.53 -16.67
N THR A 115 11.35 19.87 -16.77
CA THR A 115 10.51 20.71 -17.64
C THR A 115 10.83 20.47 -19.11
N LEU A 116 12.11 20.24 -19.43
CA LEU A 116 12.58 19.95 -20.77
C LEU A 116 12.18 18.52 -21.20
N ALA A 117 11.42 18.42 -22.30
CA ALA A 117 10.97 17.13 -22.84
C ALA A 117 12.13 16.17 -23.17
N SER A 118 13.28 16.69 -23.60
CA SER A 118 14.50 15.93 -23.88
C SER A 118 15.04 15.18 -22.66
N GLN A 119 14.85 15.73 -21.47
CA GLN A 119 15.34 15.15 -20.22
C GLN A 119 14.36 14.15 -19.59
N LYS A 120 13.07 14.17 -19.95
CA LYS A 120 12.05 13.26 -19.40
C LYS A 120 12.44 11.79 -19.57
N ARG A 121 13.00 11.42 -20.72
CA ARG A 121 13.48 10.05 -20.99
C ARG A 121 14.68 9.67 -20.10
N ALA A 122 15.60 10.61 -19.89
CA ALA A 122 16.76 10.40 -19.02
C ALA A 122 16.34 10.24 -17.55
N ALA A 123 15.40 11.06 -17.07
CA ALA A 123 14.84 10.95 -15.72
C ALA A 123 14.16 9.60 -15.48
N MET A 124 13.34 9.14 -16.42
CA MET A 124 12.73 7.81 -16.37
C MET A 124 13.78 6.69 -16.34
N LEU A 125 14.85 6.81 -17.14
CA LEU A 125 15.93 5.83 -17.14
C LEU A 125 16.70 5.81 -15.81
N CYS A 126 16.92 6.98 -15.18
CA CYS A 126 17.53 7.08 -13.87
C CYS A 126 16.66 6.40 -12.79
N ARG A 127 15.36 6.69 -12.76
CA ARG A 127 14.39 6.03 -11.87
C ARG A 127 14.42 4.51 -12.05
N LYS A 128 14.50 4.02 -13.30
CA LYS A 128 14.56 2.59 -13.61
C LYS A 128 15.79 1.87 -13.06
N ARG A 129 16.93 2.55 -12.88
CA ARG A 129 18.16 1.96 -12.31
C ARG A 129 17.96 1.49 -10.86
N PHE A 130 17.03 2.09 -10.13
CA PHE A 130 16.72 1.75 -8.75
C PHE A 130 15.69 0.62 -8.60
N THR A 131 15.18 0.06 -9.70
CA THR A 131 14.11 -0.97 -9.64
C THR A 131 14.59 -2.31 -9.09
N ALA A 132 15.88 -2.64 -9.26
CA ALA A 132 16.43 -3.94 -8.88
C ALA A 132 15.71 -5.17 -9.48
N GLY A 133 14.91 -5.00 -10.54
CA GLY A 133 14.05 -6.07 -11.07
C GLY A 133 12.89 -6.49 -10.15
N THR A 134 12.59 -5.72 -9.10
CA THR A 134 11.63 -6.11 -8.04
C THR A 134 10.16 -5.79 -8.35
N PHE A 135 9.89 -5.12 -9.47
CA PHE A 135 8.56 -4.67 -9.86
C PHE A 135 7.89 -3.79 -8.77
N SER A 136 8.65 -2.80 -8.25
CA SER A 136 8.22 -1.96 -7.13
C SER A 136 8.75 -0.53 -7.23
N ASP A 137 7.85 0.44 -7.17
CA ASP A 137 8.19 1.86 -6.97
C ASP A 137 8.67 2.13 -5.53
N HIS A 138 8.15 1.40 -4.53
CA HIS A 138 8.64 1.51 -3.14
C HIS A 138 10.12 1.13 -3.02
N MET A 139 10.58 0.08 -3.73
CA MET A 139 12.00 -0.27 -3.84
C MET A 139 12.82 0.85 -4.48
N VAL A 140 12.26 1.53 -5.48
CA VAL A 140 12.92 2.65 -6.15
C VAL A 140 13.14 3.80 -5.18
N LEU A 141 12.14 4.15 -4.36
CA LEU A 141 12.26 5.17 -3.31
C LEU A 141 13.34 4.78 -2.29
N LEU A 142 13.30 3.54 -1.80
CA LEU A 142 14.27 3.01 -0.84
C LEU A 142 15.72 3.10 -1.38
N ARG A 143 15.97 2.57 -2.58
CA ARG A 143 17.32 2.53 -3.16
C ARG A 143 17.81 3.92 -3.54
N ALA A 144 16.94 4.82 -4.00
CA ALA A 144 17.30 6.20 -4.28
C ALA A 144 17.76 6.92 -3.00
N PHE A 145 17.03 6.74 -1.90
CA PHE A 145 17.39 7.31 -0.60
C PHE A 145 18.71 6.72 -0.07
N GLN A 146 18.87 5.39 -0.07
CA GLN A 146 20.11 4.74 0.38
C GLN A 146 21.34 5.19 -0.44
N ALA A 147 21.20 5.26 -1.77
CA ALA A 147 22.27 5.72 -2.64
C ALA A 147 22.60 7.21 -2.43
N TRP A 148 21.58 8.04 -2.22
CA TRP A 148 21.77 9.45 -1.85
C TRP A 148 22.46 9.59 -0.49
N GLN A 149 22.07 8.80 0.51
CA GLN A 149 22.67 8.83 1.85
C GLN A 149 24.17 8.50 1.80
N LYS A 150 24.56 7.53 0.95
CA LYS A 150 25.97 7.25 0.66
C LYS A 150 26.66 8.43 -0.05
N ALA A 151 26.04 9.02 -1.07
CA ALA A 151 26.61 10.20 -1.73
C ALA A 151 26.82 11.37 -0.78
N ARG A 152 25.91 11.53 0.21
CA ARG A 152 26.02 12.52 1.27
C ARG A 152 27.15 12.23 2.24
N SER A 153 27.34 10.98 2.68
CA SER A 153 28.49 10.64 3.53
C SER A 153 29.82 10.88 2.83
N ASP A 154 29.84 10.72 1.51
CA ASP A 154 31.01 10.91 0.65
C ASP A 154 31.19 12.37 0.19
N GLY A 155 30.25 13.27 0.50
CA GLY A 155 30.33 14.72 0.21
C GLY A 155 30.01 15.13 -1.24
N TRP A 156 29.27 14.33 -1.99
CA TRP A 156 28.89 14.63 -3.39
C TRP A 156 27.38 14.51 -3.65
N GLU A 157 26.56 14.72 -2.63
CA GLU A 157 25.09 14.58 -2.71
C GLU A 157 24.44 15.51 -3.73
N ARG A 158 24.97 16.72 -3.93
CA ARG A 158 24.47 17.67 -4.94
C ARG A 158 24.59 17.10 -6.34
N ALA A 159 25.79 16.64 -6.71
CA ALA A 159 26.05 16.00 -8.00
C ALA A 159 25.24 14.71 -8.16
N PHE A 160 25.03 13.95 -7.08
CA PHE A 160 24.16 12.77 -7.09
C PHE A 160 22.71 13.15 -7.41
N CYS A 161 22.16 14.18 -6.77
CA CYS A 161 20.80 14.64 -6.98
C CYS A 161 20.58 15.13 -8.41
N GLU A 162 21.49 15.97 -8.92
CA GLU A 162 21.44 16.46 -10.31
C GLU A 162 21.46 15.32 -11.32
N LYS A 163 22.38 14.36 -11.16
CA LYS A 163 22.53 13.22 -12.07
C LYS A 163 21.31 12.30 -12.08
N ASN A 164 20.60 12.17 -10.96
CA ASN A 164 19.50 11.24 -10.79
C ASN A 164 18.11 11.91 -10.79
N PHE A 165 18.04 13.23 -11.05
CA PHE A 165 16.80 14.01 -11.01
C PHE A 165 16.10 13.91 -9.65
N LEU A 166 16.84 14.11 -8.57
CA LEU A 166 16.31 14.07 -7.20
C LEU A 166 16.35 15.46 -6.56
N SER A 167 15.40 15.73 -5.69
CA SER A 167 15.36 16.93 -4.86
C SER A 167 16.18 16.73 -3.58
N GLN A 168 17.28 17.49 -3.42
CA GLN A 168 18.06 17.45 -2.18
C GLN A 168 17.21 17.88 -0.97
N ALA A 169 16.40 18.92 -1.12
CA ALA A 169 15.53 19.41 -0.04
C ALA A 169 14.54 18.32 0.43
N THR A 170 13.94 17.57 -0.51
CA THR A 170 13.04 16.48 -0.18
C THR A 170 13.76 15.35 0.55
N MET A 171 14.98 15.00 0.14
CA MET A 171 15.79 13.99 0.84
C MET A 171 16.13 14.40 2.27
N GLU A 172 16.46 15.67 2.51
CA GLU A 172 16.67 16.20 3.87
C GLU A 172 15.41 16.13 4.74
N ILE A 173 14.23 16.44 4.17
CA ILE A 173 12.95 16.30 4.87
C ILE A 173 12.72 14.83 5.27
N ILE A 174 12.97 13.89 4.35
CA ILE A 174 12.84 12.45 4.65
C ILE A 174 13.77 12.03 5.80
N VAL A 175 15.01 12.55 5.88
CA VAL A 175 15.91 12.31 7.03
C VAL A 175 15.31 12.83 8.34
N GLY A 176 14.77 14.05 8.32
CA GLY A 176 14.10 14.63 9.49
C GLY A 176 12.91 13.79 9.96
N MET A 177 12.03 13.40 9.04
CA MET A 177 10.87 12.55 9.32
C MET A 177 11.28 11.18 9.87
N ARG A 178 12.31 10.53 9.30
CA ARG A 178 12.85 9.27 9.81
C ARG A 178 13.34 9.41 11.25
N THR A 179 14.03 10.50 11.55
CA THR A 179 14.55 10.79 12.91
C THR A 179 13.41 10.97 13.89
N GLN A 180 12.39 11.74 13.52
CA GLN A 180 11.21 12.00 14.36
C GLN A 180 10.41 10.72 14.61
N LEU A 181 10.10 9.98 13.55
CA LEU A 181 9.29 8.76 13.63
C LEU A 181 10.00 7.65 14.40
N LEU A 182 11.32 7.46 14.20
CA LEU A 182 12.11 6.54 15.03
C LEU A 182 12.18 7.00 16.49
N GLY A 183 12.24 8.31 16.72
CA GLY A 183 12.16 8.89 18.07
C GLY A 183 10.87 8.53 18.78
N GLN A 184 9.72 8.64 18.10
CA GLN A 184 8.42 8.25 18.65
C GLN A 184 8.33 6.74 18.91
N LEU A 185 8.80 5.90 17.99
CA LEU A 185 8.85 4.45 18.22
C LEU A 185 9.69 4.06 19.45
N ARG A 186 10.74 4.83 19.76
CA ARG A 186 11.52 4.64 20.98
C ARG A 186 10.77 5.12 22.22
N ALA A 187 10.09 6.27 22.14
CA ALA A 187 9.31 6.83 23.23
C ALA A 187 8.15 5.91 23.63
N SER A 188 7.42 5.36 22.67
CA SER A 188 6.32 4.41 22.89
C SER A 188 6.80 2.97 23.19
N GLY A 189 8.12 2.73 23.22
CA GLY A 189 8.69 1.43 23.63
C GLY A 189 8.76 0.34 22.56
N PHE A 190 8.37 0.64 21.31
CA PHE A 190 8.47 -0.29 20.18
C PHE A 190 9.92 -0.57 19.75
N VAL A 191 10.82 0.40 19.98
CA VAL A 191 12.27 0.23 19.75
C VAL A 191 13.01 0.55 21.05
N ARG A 192 13.65 -0.46 21.64
CA ARG A 192 14.33 -0.35 22.93
C ARG A 192 15.80 -0.01 22.74
N ALA A 193 16.42 0.61 23.73
CA ALA A 193 17.85 0.93 23.69
C ALA A 193 18.74 -0.32 23.79
N ARG A 194 18.29 -1.34 24.52
CA ARG A 194 19.01 -2.60 24.77
C ARG A 194 17.99 -3.74 25.00
N GLY A 195 18.41 -4.98 24.76
CA GLY A 195 17.61 -6.18 24.99
C GLY A 195 16.78 -6.58 23.77
N GLY A 196 15.68 -7.31 24.00
CA GLY A 196 14.72 -7.62 22.93
C GLY A 196 14.09 -6.35 22.35
N ALA A 197 13.84 -6.33 21.04
CA ALA A 197 13.41 -5.16 20.28
C ALA A 197 14.41 -3.98 20.28
N ASP A 198 15.72 -4.24 20.43
CA ASP A 198 16.74 -3.24 20.09
C ASP A 198 16.75 -2.93 18.58
N ILE A 199 17.46 -1.87 18.18
CA ILE A 199 17.50 -1.45 16.76
C ILE A 199 18.00 -2.56 15.82
N ARG A 200 18.83 -3.49 16.29
CA ARG A 200 19.32 -4.61 15.47
C ARG A 200 18.26 -5.70 15.37
N ASP A 201 17.59 -6.01 16.48
CA ASP A 201 16.52 -7.01 16.54
C ASP A 201 15.35 -6.63 15.63
N VAL A 202 14.89 -5.38 15.67
CA VAL A 202 13.80 -4.89 14.79
C VAL A 202 14.19 -4.75 13.31
N ASN A 203 15.43 -5.11 12.96
CA ASN A 203 15.97 -5.09 11.60
C ASN A 203 16.53 -6.44 11.13
N ALA A 204 16.28 -7.53 11.86
CA ALA A 204 16.79 -8.86 11.52
C ALA A 204 16.39 -9.35 10.11
N ASN A 205 15.27 -8.87 9.57
CA ASN A 205 14.71 -9.23 8.27
C ASN A 205 14.74 -8.08 7.25
N SER A 206 15.47 -6.99 7.50
CA SER A 206 15.45 -5.80 6.63
C SER A 206 15.97 -6.04 5.22
N GLU A 207 16.84 -7.03 5.02
CA GLU A 207 17.33 -7.44 3.70
C GLU A 207 16.35 -8.37 2.96
N ASN A 208 15.34 -8.91 3.65
CA ASN A 208 14.35 -9.79 3.04
C ASN A 208 13.20 -8.97 2.44
N TRP A 209 13.27 -8.73 1.14
CA TRP A 209 12.28 -7.94 0.43
C TRP A 209 10.85 -8.52 0.49
N ALA A 210 10.67 -9.83 0.63
CA ALA A 210 9.34 -10.43 0.79
C ALA A 210 8.70 -10.01 2.13
N VAL A 211 9.50 -9.93 3.20
CA VAL A 211 9.06 -9.47 4.52
C VAL A 211 8.81 -7.96 4.52
N VAL A 212 9.62 -7.18 3.80
CA VAL A 212 9.35 -5.76 3.61
C VAL A 212 8.02 -5.55 2.86
N LYS A 213 7.78 -6.29 1.77
CA LYS A 213 6.49 -6.24 1.05
C LYS A 213 5.31 -6.60 1.94
N ALA A 214 5.46 -7.53 2.89
CA ALA A 214 4.41 -7.84 3.86
C ALA A 214 4.02 -6.63 4.72
N ALA A 215 5.00 -5.89 5.26
CA ALA A 215 4.73 -4.65 5.98
C ALA A 215 4.07 -3.60 5.07
N LEU A 216 4.54 -3.46 3.83
CA LEU A 216 3.93 -2.54 2.84
C LEU A 216 2.46 -2.91 2.58
N VAL A 217 2.14 -4.20 2.41
CA VAL A 217 0.76 -4.67 2.21
C VAL A 217 -0.12 -4.33 3.40
N ALA A 218 0.36 -4.55 4.63
CA ALA A 218 -0.39 -4.25 5.84
C ALA A 218 -0.73 -2.76 5.99
N GLY A 219 0.16 -1.87 5.54
CA GLY A 219 -0.05 -0.43 5.54
C GLY A 219 -0.86 0.10 4.35
N MET A 220 -0.77 -0.57 3.19
CA MET A 220 -1.46 -0.14 1.97
C MET A 220 -2.88 -0.70 1.88
N TYR A 221 -3.23 -1.78 2.59
CA TYR A 221 -4.60 -2.29 2.61
C TYR A 221 -5.59 -1.18 3.01
N PRO A 222 -6.68 -0.95 2.25
CA PRO A 222 -7.26 -1.76 1.17
C PRO A 222 -6.86 -1.36 -0.28
N ASN A 223 -5.81 -0.57 -0.47
CA ASN A 223 -5.31 -0.14 -1.79
C ASN A 223 -4.65 -1.30 -2.55
N LEU A 224 -5.48 -2.20 -3.05
CA LEU A 224 -5.08 -3.36 -3.84
C LEU A 224 -5.65 -3.29 -5.25
N VAL A 225 -4.89 -3.88 -6.17
CA VAL A 225 -5.27 -4.07 -7.57
C VAL A 225 -5.04 -5.52 -7.94
N HIS A 226 -6.03 -6.11 -8.59
CA HIS A 226 -5.96 -7.44 -9.18
C HIS A 226 -5.73 -7.34 -10.69
N VAL A 227 -4.92 -8.24 -11.22
CA VAL A 227 -4.65 -8.40 -12.65
C VAL A 227 -5.59 -9.46 -13.20
N ASN A 228 -6.53 -9.08 -14.07
CA ASN A 228 -7.25 -10.05 -14.86
C ASN A 228 -6.36 -10.50 -16.04
N ARG A 229 -5.86 -11.73 -15.99
CA ARG A 229 -4.93 -12.27 -17.00
C ARG A 229 -5.56 -12.53 -18.37
N GLU A 230 -6.86 -12.79 -18.44
CA GLU A 230 -7.58 -13.00 -19.70
C GLU A 230 -7.74 -11.70 -20.49
N SER A 231 -8.14 -10.63 -19.81
CA SER A 231 -8.36 -9.31 -20.42
C SER A 231 -7.14 -8.40 -20.40
N LEU A 232 -6.10 -8.76 -19.61
CA LEU A 232 -4.91 -7.94 -19.33
C LEU A 232 -5.28 -6.54 -18.80
N VAL A 233 -6.33 -6.48 -17.97
CA VAL A 233 -6.82 -5.26 -17.33
C VAL A 233 -6.58 -5.31 -15.83
N LEU A 234 -6.19 -4.17 -15.26
CA LEU A 234 -6.10 -3.95 -13.82
C LEU A 234 -7.45 -3.51 -13.27
N THR A 235 -7.89 -4.17 -12.20
CA THR A 235 -9.15 -3.90 -11.51
C THR A 235 -8.91 -3.62 -10.03
N ALA A 236 -9.59 -2.61 -9.48
CA ALA A 236 -9.63 -2.32 -8.05
C ALA A 236 -11.09 -2.45 -7.55
N PRO A 237 -11.35 -2.48 -6.23
CA PRO A 237 -12.68 -2.76 -5.68
C PRO A 237 -13.80 -1.87 -6.25
N LYS A 238 -13.49 -0.57 -6.44
CA LYS A 238 -14.43 0.43 -6.94
C LYS A 238 -14.21 0.79 -8.42
N GLU A 239 -13.14 0.29 -9.05
CA GLU A 239 -12.70 0.73 -10.38
C GLU A 239 -12.40 -0.46 -11.30
N LYS A 240 -13.21 -0.60 -12.36
CA LYS A 240 -13.11 -1.73 -13.31
C LYS A 240 -11.95 -1.59 -14.31
N LYS A 241 -11.36 -0.40 -14.44
CA LYS A 241 -10.27 -0.15 -15.40
C LYS A 241 -9.26 0.83 -14.83
N VAL A 242 -8.14 0.26 -14.39
CA VAL A 242 -7.01 0.99 -13.80
C VAL A 242 -5.80 0.94 -14.73
N ARG A 243 -4.95 1.97 -14.70
CA ARG A 243 -3.68 2.03 -15.43
C ARG A 243 -2.55 2.45 -14.50
N PHE A 244 -1.33 2.05 -14.84
CA PHE A 244 -0.16 2.61 -14.18
C PHE A 244 0.03 4.06 -14.61
N HIS A 245 0.23 4.95 -13.64
CA HIS A 245 0.62 6.33 -13.91
C HIS A 245 1.97 6.36 -14.66
N PRO A 246 2.20 7.30 -15.60
CA PRO A 246 3.43 7.35 -16.40
C PRO A 246 4.74 7.49 -15.61
N THR A 247 4.66 7.94 -14.35
CA THR A 247 5.83 8.06 -13.46
C THR A 247 6.20 6.74 -12.78
N SER A 248 5.29 5.76 -12.74
CA SER A 248 5.57 4.44 -12.17
C SER A 248 6.53 3.67 -13.06
N VAL A 249 7.50 2.99 -12.45
CA VAL A 249 8.42 2.09 -13.18
C VAL A 249 7.73 0.88 -13.78
N LEU A 250 6.52 0.56 -13.30
CA LEU A 250 5.67 -0.51 -13.81
C LEU A 250 4.91 -0.12 -15.08
N SER A 251 4.83 1.18 -15.42
CA SER A 251 4.13 1.64 -16.63
C SER A 251 4.85 1.29 -17.93
N GLN A 252 6.12 0.88 -17.87
CA GLN A 252 6.92 0.56 -19.04
C GLN A 252 7.30 -0.92 -19.05
N PRO A 253 7.12 -1.63 -20.18
CA PRO A 253 7.59 -3.00 -20.30
C PRO A 253 9.11 -3.02 -20.10
N GLN A 254 9.55 -3.90 -19.20
CA GLN A 254 10.96 -4.20 -19.08
C GLN A 254 11.42 -4.76 -20.44
N TYR A 255 12.54 -4.27 -20.99
CA TYR A 255 13.29 -4.87 -22.12
C TYR A 255 13.01 -4.52 -23.60
N LYS A 256 12.22 -3.51 -23.99
CA LYS A 256 12.13 -3.18 -25.44
C LYS A 256 12.65 -1.79 -25.82
N LYS A 257 13.59 -1.77 -26.79
CA LYS A 257 14.09 -0.57 -27.49
C LYS A 257 12.97 0.17 -28.25
N ILE A 258 11.86 -0.52 -28.52
CA ILE A 258 10.67 -0.02 -29.22
C ILE A 258 9.49 -0.03 -28.23
N PRO A 259 8.82 1.11 -27.96
CA PRO A 259 7.59 1.13 -27.19
C PRO A 259 6.53 0.27 -27.90
N PRO A 260 5.85 -0.67 -27.23
CA PRO A 260 4.75 -1.39 -27.86
C PRO A 260 3.62 -0.43 -28.21
N VAL A 261 2.85 -0.76 -29.25
CA VAL A 261 1.65 -0.03 -29.68
C VAL A 261 0.68 0.19 -28.52
N ASN A 262 0.62 -0.74 -27.56
CA ASN A 262 -0.10 -0.64 -26.29
C ASN A 262 0.83 -0.90 -25.07
N GLY A 263 1.61 0.09 -24.67
CA GLY A 263 2.58 0.01 -23.56
C GLY A 263 2.04 -0.58 -22.24
N GLN A 264 0.78 -0.25 -21.90
CA GLN A 264 0.14 -0.71 -20.66
C GLN A 264 -0.16 -2.22 -20.67
N THR A 265 -0.68 -2.76 -21.77
CA THR A 265 -1.00 -4.19 -21.89
C THR A 265 0.27 -5.05 -21.77
N ALA A 266 1.35 -4.63 -22.43
CA ALA A 266 2.64 -5.30 -22.34
C ALA A 266 3.23 -5.24 -20.91
N ALA A 267 3.04 -4.12 -20.22
CA ALA A 267 3.46 -3.99 -18.83
C ALA A 267 2.68 -4.94 -17.89
N VAL A 268 1.35 -5.02 -18.04
CA VAL A 268 0.50 -5.93 -17.26
C VAL A 268 0.84 -7.40 -17.54
N GLN A 269 1.08 -7.75 -18.80
CA GLN A 269 1.49 -9.11 -19.17
C GLN A 269 2.81 -9.52 -18.55
N ALA A 270 3.75 -8.59 -18.38
CA ALA A 270 5.07 -8.85 -17.81
C ALA A 270 5.09 -8.99 -16.27
N LEU A 271 3.96 -8.76 -15.58
CA LEU A 271 3.91 -8.83 -14.12
C LEU A 271 4.05 -10.29 -13.64
N PRO A 272 4.89 -10.56 -12.62
CA PRO A 272 5.14 -11.92 -12.15
C PRO A 272 3.99 -12.49 -11.30
N THR A 273 3.13 -11.65 -10.75
CA THR A 273 1.96 -12.08 -9.95
C THR A 273 0.76 -11.20 -10.27
N ASP A 274 -0.40 -11.61 -9.76
CA ASP A 274 -1.70 -11.03 -10.11
C ASP A 274 -2.15 -9.91 -9.15
N TRP A 275 -1.34 -9.62 -8.13
CA TRP A 275 -1.69 -8.68 -7.08
C TRP A 275 -0.67 -7.55 -6.98
N LEU A 276 -1.20 -6.33 -6.81
CA LEU A 276 -0.40 -5.14 -6.59
C LEU A 276 -1.00 -4.30 -5.48
N ILE A 277 -0.13 -3.65 -4.73
CA ILE A 277 -0.48 -2.53 -3.86
C ILE A 277 -0.15 -1.20 -4.55
N TYR A 278 -0.85 -0.14 -4.16
CA TYR A 278 -0.58 1.23 -4.61
C TYR A 278 -0.78 2.22 -3.46
N ASP A 279 -0.15 3.38 -3.58
CA ASP A 279 -0.25 4.47 -2.60
C ASP A 279 -1.41 5.42 -2.95
N GLU A 280 -1.33 6.08 -4.11
CA GLU A 280 -2.37 6.99 -4.59
C GLU A 280 -3.10 6.45 -5.82
N MET A 281 -4.40 6.76 -5.90
CA MET A 281 -5.17 6.63 -7.14
C MET A 281 -5.72 8.00 -7.55
N THR A 282 -5.45 8.39 -8.79
CA THR A 282 -5.99 9.62 -9.39
C THR A 282 -6.89 9.30 -10.56
N ARG A 283 -8.06 9.93 -10.61
CA ARG A 283 -9.00 9.74 -11.71
C ARG A 283 -8.85 10.85 -12.74
N ALA A 284 -8.56 10.46 -13.98
CA ALA A 284 -8.61 11.35 -15.14
C ALA A 284 -9.75 10.88 -16.06
N HIS A 285 -10.86 11.61 -16.07
CA HIS A 285 -12.08 11.26 -16.81
C HIS A 285 -12.64 9.87 -16.45
N ARG A 286 -12.54 8.90 -17.38
CA ARG A 286 -13.06 7.53 -17.23
C ARG A 286 -11.98 6.52 -16.82
N ILE A 287 -10.76 6.97 -16.56
CA ILE A 287 -9.61 6.09 -16.29
C ILE A 287 -9.00 6.47 -14.95
N ALA A 288 -8.86 5.48 -14.07
CA ALA A 288 -8.10 5.60 -12.85
C ALA A 288 -6.62 5.30 -13.11
N ASN A 289 -5.72 6.14 -12.60
CA ASN A 289 -4.28 5.95 -12.66
C ASN A 289 -3.75 5.75 -11.24
N ILE A 290 -3.05 4.65 -11.02
CA ILE A 290 -2.38 4.33 -9.76
C ILE A 290 -0.93 4.79 -9.78
N ARG A 291 -0.45 5.30 -8.65
CA ARG A 291 0.93 5.71 -8.41
C ARG A 291 1.56 4.89 -7.30
N CYS A 292 2.90 4.91 -7.29
CA CYS A 292 3.74 4.17 -6.36
C CYS A 292 3.28 2.72 -6.16
N CYS A 293 3.43 1.90 -7.19
CA CYS A 293 2.86 0.56 -7.20
C CYS A 293 3.91 -0.49 -6.83
N SER A 294 3.48 -1.61 -6.25
CA SER A 294 4.36 -2.76 -6.01
C SER A 294 3.65 -4.07 -6.17
N VAL A 295 4.28 -4.99 -6.90
CA VAL A 295 3.78 -6.33 -7.11
C VAL A 295 3.99 -7.17 -5.85
N VAL A 296 2.94 -7.88 -5.42
CA VAL A 296 2.90 -8.67 -4.20
C VAL A 296 2.35 -10.07 -4.48
N THR A 297 2.67 -11.03 -3.62
CA THR A 297 2.24 -12.41 -3.84
C THR A 297 0.83 -12.63 -3.26
N PRO A 298 0.05 -13.60 -3.79
CA PRO A 298 -1.25 -13.94 -3.21
C PRO A 298 -1.16 -14.32 -1.73
N ILE A 299 -0.11 -15.01 -1.29
CA ILE A 299 0.08 -15.37 0.11
C ILE A 299 0.33 -14.16 1.00
N THR A 300 1.06 -13.15 0.51
CA THR A 300 1.22 -11.88 1.24
C THR A 300 -0.13 -11.16 1.40
N VAL A 301 -0.97 -11.16 0.36
CA VAL A 301 -2.32 -10.61 0.44
C VAL A 301 -3.17 -11.41 1.43
N ALA A 302 -3.10 -12.74 1.39
CA ALA A 302 -3.84 -13.61 2.31
C ALA A 302 -3.56 -13.35 3.78
N LEU A 303 -2.29 -13.08 4.13
CA LEU A 303 -1.84 -12.94 5.51
C LEU A 303 -2.01 -11.53 6.08
N PHE A 304 -1.93 -10.49 5.23
CA PHE A 304 -1.84 -9.09 5.69
C PHE A 304 -3.00 -8.20 5.23
N CYS A 305 -4.01 -8.77 4.58
CA CYS A 305 -5.22 -8.07 4.18
C CYS A 305 -6.46 -8.66 4.84
N GLY A 306 -7.53 -7.87 4.91
CA GLY A 306 -8.72 -8.20 5.67
C GLY A 306 -8.65 -7.70 7.12
N PRO A 307 -9.70 -7.96 7.91
CA PRO A 307 -9.75 -7.61 9.32
C PRO A 307 -8.78 -8.47 10.13
N ALA A 308 -8.23 -7.93 11.22
CA ALA A 308 -7.35 -8.69 12.12
C ALA A 308 -7.97 -9.99 12.67
N ARG A 309 -9.30 -10.08 12.71
CA ARG A 309 -10.05 -11.30 13.06
C ARG A 309 -10.98 -11.69 11.93
N LEU A 310 -10.64 -12.78 11.25
CA LEU A 310 -11.50 -13.36 10.23
C LEU A 310 -12.73 -14.01 10.88
N PRO A 311 -13.92 -13.91 10.26
CA PRO A 311 -15.10 -14.60 10.75
C PRO A 311 -14.94 -16.11 10.59
N SER A 312 -15.64 -16.89 11.42
CA SER A 312 -15.53 -18.36 11.42
C SER A 312 -15.93 -19.03 10.09
N ASN A 313 -16.69 -18.32 9.25
CA ASN A 313 -17.12 -18.75 7.92
C ASN A 313 -16.23 -18.22 6.78
N ALA A 314 -15.07 -17.62 7.10
CA ALA A 314 -14.13 -17.07 6.12
C ALA A 314 -13.56 -18.13 5.19
N LEU A 315 -13.32 -19.34 5.70
CA LEU A 315 -12.86 -20.48 4.90
C LEU A 315 -14.07 -21.33 4.52
N GLN A 316 -14.39 -21.35 3.22
CA GLN A 316 -15.46 -22.18 2.67
C GLN A 316 -14.82 -23.31 1.86
N ALA A 317 -14.89 -24.53 2.38
CA ALA A 317 -14.54 -25.73 1.61
C ALA A 317 -15.58 -25.90 0.49
N SER A 318 -15.13 -26.24 -0.73
CA SER A 318 -16.06 -26.63 -1.78
C SER A 318 -16.76 -27.92 -1.36
N SER A 319 -18.07 -27.86 -1.11
CA SER A 319 -18.88 -29.06 -1.01
C SER A 319 -18.91 -29.69 -2.41
N SER A 320 -18.28 -30.85 -2.56
CA SER A 320 -18.54 -31.74 -3.69
C SER A 320 -20.06 -31.83 -3.90
N CYS A 321 -20.54 -31.52 -5.10
CA CYS A 321 -21.93 -31.74 -5.47
C CYS A 321 -22.32 -33.17 -5.08
N GLN A 322 -23.16 -33.34 -4.05
CA GLN A 322 -23.99 -34.53 -3.96
C GLN A 322 -24.95 -34.43 -5.13
N GLY A 323 -24.56 -35.03 -6.26
CA GLY A 323 -25.51 -35.35 -7.31
C GLY A 323 -26.54 -36.29 -6.69
N ASP A 324 -27.79 -35.84 -6.65
CA ASP A 324 -28.93 -36.72 -6.46
C ASP A 324 -28.77 -37.92 -7.41
N ARG A 325 -28.55 -39.10 -6.83
CA ARG A 325 -28.57 -40.37 -7.56
C ARG A 325 -30.01 -40.61 -8.02
N VAL A 326 -30.35 -40.14 -9.20
CA VAL A 326 -31.36 -40.80 -10.03
C VAL A 326 -30.61 -41.74 -10.96
N SER A 327 -30.76 -43.03 -10.69
CA SER A 327 -30.26 -44.13 -11.49
C SER A 327 -30.89 -44.14 -12.89
N SER A 328 -30.06 -44.08 -13.93
CA SER A 328 -30.38 -44.71 -15.22
C SER A 328 -29.10 -45.05 -15.96
N ASP A 329 -28.93 -46.34 -16.22
CA ASP A 329 -27.84 -46.96 -16.97
C ASP A 329 -27.65 -46.36 -18.36
N SER A 330 -26.40 -46.05 -18.73
CA SER A 330 -25.79 -46.59 -19.96
C SER A 330 -24.32 -46.18 -20.08
N SER A 331 -23.54 -47.12 -20.61
CA SER A 331 -22.08 -47.17 -20.76
C SER A 331 -21.58 -46.25 -21.90
N ASP A 332 -20.47 -45.53 -21.68
CA ASP A 332 -19.17 -45.72 -22.35
C ASP A 332 -18.24 -44.49 -22.23
N SER A 333 -16.99 -44.79 -21.85
CA SER A 333 -15.71 -44.08 -22.09
C SER A 333 -15.69 -42.55 -22.26
N GLU A 334 -15.00 -41.84 -21.35
CA GLU A 334 -13.60 -41.42 -21.50
C GLU A 334 -13.08 -40.95 -20.12
N MET A 335 -11.89 -41.43 -19.72
CA MET A 335 -11.19 -40.97 -18.51
C MET A 335 -10.67 -39.55 -18.76
N GLU A 336 -11.50 -38.54 -18.56
CA GLU A 336 -10.98 -37.21 -18.19
C GLU A 336 -10.42 -37.34 -16.78
N ASP A 337 -9.11 -37.21 -16.66
CA ASP A 337 -8.38 -37.05 -15.40
C ASP A 337 -8.76 -35.69 -14.78
N ARG A 338 -10.02 -35.56 -14.36
CA ARG A 338 -10.48 -34.46 -13.50
C ARG A 338 -10.05 -34.82 -12.10
N THR A 339 -8.79 -34.55 -11.78
CA THR A 339 -8.45 -34.16 -10.41
C THR A 339 -9.30 -32.93 -10.11
N THR A 340 -10.50 -33.13 -9.58
CA THR A 340 -11.27 -32.08 -8.93
C THR A 340 -10.42 -31.66 -7.74
N SER A 341 -9.48 -30.74 -7.96
CA SER A 341 -8.80 -30.08 -6.87
C SER A 341 -9.90 -29.48 -6.01
N ASN A 342 -9.97 -29.94 -4.76
CA ASN A 342 -10.90 -29.39 -3.78
C ASN A 342 -10.42 -27.96 -3.49
N VAL A 343 -10.80 -27.02 -4.34
CA VAL A 343 -10.44 -25.62 -4.18
C VAL A 343 -11.33 -25.05 -3.09
N SER A 344 -10.70 -24.59 -2.01
CA SER A 344 -11.34 -23.85 -0.93
C SER A 344 -11.30 -22.35 -1.22
N LEU A 345 -12.31 -21.62 -0.77
CA LEU A 345 -12.39 -20.17 -0.92
C LEU A 345 -12.13 -19.50 0.42
N LEU A 346 -11.09 -18.67 0.49
CA LEU A 346 -10.80 -17.79 1.62
C LEU A 346 -11.38 -16.40 1.35
N LYS A 347 -12.34 -15.99 2.17
CA LYS A 347 -12.94 -14.66 2.16
C LYS A 347 -12.25 -13.77 3.20
N LEU A 348 -11.49 -12.80 2.74
CA LEU A 348 -10.79 -11.83 3.59
C LEU A 348 -11.61 -10.56 3.82
N ASP A 349 -12.39 -10.17 2.82
CA ASP A 349 -13.31 -9.03 2.85
C ASP A 349 -14.43 -9.28 1.83
N GLU A 350 -15.48 -8.47 1.83
CA GLU A 350 -16.65 -8.59 0.92
C GLU A 350 -16.26 -8.65 -0.57
N TRP A 351 -15.14 -8.02 -0.93
CA TRP A 351 -14.64 -7.94 -2.30
C TRP A 351 -13.35 -8.74 -2.52
N LEU A 352 -12.71 -9.23 -1.44
CA LEU A 352 -11.40 -9.87 -1.50
C LEU A 352 -11.52 -11.35 -1.18
N HIS A 353 -11.43 -12.17 -2.24
CA HIS A 353 -11.54 -13.61 -2.17
C HIS A 353 -10.31 -14.26 -2.81
N LEU A 354 -9.75 -15.27 -2.15
CA LEU A 354 -8.61 -16.05 -2.65
C LEU A 354 -9.00 -17.52 -2.77
N LYS A 355 -8.57 -18.16 -3.85
CA LYS A 355 -8.69 -19.61 -4.04
C LYS A 355 -7.45 -20.27 -3.44
N LEU A 356 -7.68 -21.30 -2.64
CA LEU A 356 -6.66 -22.10 -1.98
C LEU A 356 -6.87 -23.56 -2.38
N ASP A 357 -5.77 -24.29 -2.59
CA ASP A 357 -5.84 -25.75 -2.67
C ASP A 357 -6.06 -26.30 -1.26
N SER A 358 -6.86 -27.37 -1.12
CA SER A 358 -7.28 -27.92 0.18
C SER A 358 -6.15 -28.40 1.11
N GLU A 359 -4.91 -28.47 0.63
CA GLU A 359 -3.74 -28.96 1.37
C GLU A 359 -2.85 -27.86 1.97
N VAL A 360 -3.22 -26.57 1.80
CA VAL A 360 -2.42 -25.41 2.24
C VAL A 360 -2.95 -24.75 3.51
#